data_AF-W0IA70-F1
#
_entry.id   AF-W0IA70-F1
#
_cell.length_a   1.000
_cell.length_b   1.000
_cell.length_c   1.000
_cell.angle_alpha   90.00
_cell.angle_beta   90.00
_cell.angle_gamma   90.00
#
_symmetry.space_group_name_H-M   'P 1'
#
loop_
_entity.id
_entity.type
_entity.pdbx_description
1 polymer ?
#
loop_
_entity_poly.entity_id
_entity_poly.type
_entity_poly.pdbx_seq_one_letter_code
_entity_poly.pdbx_strand_id
1 'polypeptide(L)'
;MPYIPPAKIIIPEKKPNDLKELLNLLFPNHLERQKLALLLLLRIHGDEKKNGFRAEEWLGFVLEYLGNKELIAYYIILVRKRLPRTEIHKRVEKKAKELGVHFGTAKTNYNIVIKTLQNARMIYKSRGYYRTTRRFSELLREIADVWDEWRSNF
;
A
#
# COMPACT_ATOMS: atom_id res chain seq x y z
N MET A 1 30.86 13.95 -19.96
CA MET A 1 29.45 13.75 -20.34
C MET A 1 28.62 14.82 -19.65
N PRO A 2 27.72 15.53 -20.35
CA PRO A 2 26.80 16.44 -19.69
C PRO A 2 25.90 15.66 -18.73
N TYR A 3 25.67 16.19 -17.54
CA TYR A 3 24.73 15.63 -16.58
C TYR A 3 23.31 15.82 -17.12
N ILE A 4 22.60 14.70 -17.33
CA ILE A 4 21.18 14.72 -17.68
C ILE A 4 20.42 14.39 -16.38
N PRO A 5 19.68 15.34 -15.79
CA PRO A 5 18.89 15.06 -14.61
C PRO A 5 17.79 14.03 -14.96
N PRO A 6 17.55 13.02 -14.10
CA PRO A 6 16.49 12.07 -14.36
C PRO A 6 15.13 12.79 -14.37
N ALA A 7 14.32 12.50 -15.38
CA ALA A 7 12.95 12.99 -15.44
C ALA A 7 12.17 12.50 -14.21
N LYS A 8 11.33 13.38 -13.65
CA LYS A 8 10.46 13.03 -12.51
C LYS A 8 9.30 12.11 -12.91
N ILE A 9 8.92 12.12 -14.19
CA ILE A 9 7.90 11.25 -14.76
C ILE A 9 8.61 10.34 -15.76
N ILE A 10 8.48 9.03 -15.57
CA ILE A 10 8.96 8.00 -16.49
C ILE A 10 7.72 7.29 -17.02
N ILE A 11 7.42 7.51 -18.30
CA ILE A 11 6.32 6.83 -18.98
C ILE A 11 6.84 5.45 -19.43
N PRO A 12 6.16 4.34 -19.09
CA PRO A 12 6.58 3.03 -19.53
C PRO A 12 6.36 2.86 -21.04
N GLU A 13 7.21 2.05 -21.69
CA GLU A 13 7.05 1.73 -23.12
C GLU A 13 5.75 0.97 -23.43
N LYS A 14 5.24 0.22 -22.45
CA LYS A 14 4.00 -0.55 -22.56
C LYS A 14 3.01 -0.13 -21.49
N LYS A 15 1.76 0.07 -21.90
CA LYS A 15 0.63 0.28 -21.00
C LYS A 15 0.42 -0.97 -20.13
N PRO A 16 0.20 -0.84 -18.82
CA PRO A 16 -0.17 -1.97 -17.98
C PRO A 16 -1.57 -2.49 -18.35
N ASN A 17 -1.70 -3.81 -18.49
CA ASN A 17 -2.96 -4.49 -18.85
C ASN A 17 -3.83 -4.80 -17.63
N ASP A 18 -3.25 -4.87 -16.45
CA ASP A 18 -3.95 -5.17 -15.21
C ASP A 18 -3.35 -4.44 -14.00
N LEU A 19 -3.95 -4.64 -12.82
CA LEU A 19 -3.50 -4.04 -11.58
C LEU A 19 -2.11 -4.54 -11.16
N LYS A 20 -1.72 -5.78 -11.47
CA LYS A 20 -0.41 -6.32 -11.11
C LYS A 20 0.69 -5.63 -11.91
N GLU A 21 0.49 -5.47 -13.21
CA GLU A 21 1.40 -4.73 -14.08
C GLU A 21 1.50 -3.26 -13.66
N LEU A 22 0.37 -2.63 -13.31
CA LEU A 22 0.38 -1.26 -12.78
C LEU A 22 1.18 -1.15 -11.48
N LEU A 23 1.02 -2.10 -10.55
CA LEU A 23 1.77 -2.13 -9.30
C LEU A 23 3.26 -2.40 -9.51
N ASN A 24 3.64 -3.12 -10.57
CA ASN A 24 5.04 -3.30 -10.95
C ASN A 24 5.71 -1.97 -11.32
N LEU A 25 4.96 -1.03 -11.92
CA LEU A 25 5.46 0.33 -12.20
C LEU A 25 5.71 1.14 -10.91
N LEU A 26 4.89 0.95 -9.89
CA LEU A 26 5.03 1.67 -8.60
C LEU A 26 6.09 1.04 -7.68
N PHE A 27 6.32 -0.26 -7.80
CA PHE A 27 7.23 -1.02 -6.95
C PHE A 27 8.15 -1.91 -7.81
N PRO A 28 8.99 -1.32 -8.68
CA PRO A 28 9.84 -2.09 -9.57
C PRO A 28 10.80 -2.97 -8.77
N ASN A 29 10.98 -4.22 -9.19
CA ASN A 29 11.86 -5.22 -8.56
C ASN A 29 11.57 -5.52 -7.07
N HIS A 30 10.36 -5.21 -6.60
CA HIS A 30 9.96 -5.43 -5.21
C HIS A 30 8.69 -6.27 -5.12
N LEU A 31 8.80 -7.57 -5.43
CA LEU A 31 7.69 -8.52 -5.48
C LEU A 31 6.84 -8.52 -4.19
N GLU A 32 7.47 -8.48 -3.01
CA GLU A 32 6.75 -8.45 -1.73
C GLU A 32 5.91 -7.19 -1.55
N ARG A 33 6.39 -6.04 -2.03
CA ARG A 33 5.62 -4.78 -2.01
C ARG A 33 4.48 -4.82 -3.01
N GLN A 34 4.69 -5.43 -4.18
CA GLN A 34 3.63 -5.64 -5.17
C GLN A 34 2.50 -6.52 -4.63
N LYS A 35 2.84 -7.67 -4.02
CA LYS A 35 1.86 -8.57 -3.37
C LYS A 35 1.10 -7.85 -2.25
N LEU A 36 1.81 -7.15 -1.38
CA LEU A 36 1.23 -6.42 -0.26
C LEU A 36 0.32 -5.28 -0.73
N ALA A 37 0.73 -4.52 -1.75
CA ALA A 37 -0.08 -3.47 -2.35
C ALA A 37 -1.34 -4.02 -3.00
N LEU A 38 -1.25 -5.14 -3.72
CA LEU A 38 -2.39 -5.81 -4.33
C LEU A 38 -3.40 -6.22 -3.26
N LEU A 39 -2.96 -6.94 -2.22
CA LEU A 39 -3.84 -7.38 -1.13
C LEU A 39 -4.47 -6.19 -0.39
N LEU A 40 -3.70 -5.14 -0.15
CA LEU A 40 -4.19 -3.94 0.51
C LEU A 40 -5.25 -3.22 -0.33
N LEU A 41 -5.02 -3.05 -1.65
CA LEU A 41 -5.99 -2.41 -2.54
C LEU A 41 -7.27 -3.23 -2.67
N LEU A 42 -7.16 -4.56 -2.78
CA LEU A 42 -8.32 -5.46 -2.77
C LEU A 42 -9.09 -5.34 -1.45
N ARG A 43 -8.40 -5.25 -0.31
CA ARG A 43 -9.03 -5.08 1.00
C ARG A 43 -9.74 -3.74 1.11
N ILE A 44 -9.06 -2.64 0.76
CA ILE A 44 -9.65 -1.30 0.77
C ILE A 44 -10.89 -1.28 -0.11
N HIS A 45 -10.79 -1.78 -1.34
CA HIS A 45 -11.89 -1.79 -2.30
C HIS A 45 -13.08 -2.66 -1.83
N GLY A 46 -12.82 -3.85 -1.31
CA GLY A 46 -13.85 -4.71 -0.74
C GLY A 46 -14.57 -4.08 0.46
N ASP A 47 -13.84 -3.31 1.28
CA ASP A 47 -14.37 -2.62 2.45
C ASP A 47 -14.97 -1.24 2.12
N GLU A 48 -14.95 -0.76 0.87
CA GLU A 48 -15.51 0.57 0.53
C GLU A 48 -16.98 0.69 0.90
N LYS A 49 -17.76 -0.40 0.76
CA LYS A 49 -19.16 -0.47 1.20
C LYS A 49 -19.33 -0.24 2.71
N LYS A 50 -18.25 -0.39 3.50
CA LYS A 50 -18.20 -0.26 4.96
C LYS A 50 -17.36 0.93 5.44
N ASN A 51 -17.18 1.97 4.61
CA ASN A 51 -16.34 3.15 4.85
C ASN A 51 -14.84 3.01 4.55
N GLY A 52 -14.41 1.91 3.93
CA GLY A 52 -13.02 1.62 3.57
C GLY A 52 -12.28 0.82 4.66
N PHE A 53 -10.98 0.62 4.48
CA PHE A 53 -10.14 -0.11 5.42
C PHE A 53 -9.76 0.76 6.62
N ARG A 54 -10.02 0.31 7.85
CA ARG A 54 -9.69 1.08 9.06
C ARG A 54 -8.17 1.11 9.27
N ALA A 55 -7.59 2.30 9.30
CA ALA A 55 -6.13 2.47 9.44
C ALA A 55 -5.56 1.88 10.75
N GLU A 56 -6.40 1.75 11.78
CA GLU A 56 -6.02 1.17 13.07
C GLU A 56 -5.89 -0.36 13.03
N GLU A 57 -6.46 -1.00 12.01
CA GLU A 57 -6.43 -2.46 11.80
C GLU A 57 -5.18 -2.92 11.03
N TRP A 58 -4.25 -1.99 10.73
CA TRP A 58 -3.03 -2.27 9.97
C TRP A 58 -2.22 -3.44 10.55
N LEU A 59 -2.18 -3.59 11.88
CA LEU A 59 -1.43 -4.66 12.52
C LEU A 59 -2.05 -6.02 12.19
N GLY A 60 -3.37 -6.15 12.29
CA GLY A 60 -4.10 -7.36 11.90
C GLY A 60 -3.82 -7.72 10.44
N PHE A 61 -3.91 -6.73 9.54
CA PHE A 61 -3.60 -6.92 8.12
C PHE A 61 -2.17 -7.43 7.86
N VAL A 62 -1.16 -6.86 8.53
CA VAL A 62 0.24 -7.31 8.37
C VAL A 62 0.42 -8.75 8.90
N LEU A 63 -0.27 -9.10 9.99
CA LEU A 63 -0.22 -10.45 10.53
C LEU A 63 -0.91 -11.48 9.62
N GLU A 64 -2.05 -11.12 9.04
CA GLU A 64 -2.76 -11.92 8.03
C GLU A 64 -1.87 -12.14 6.79
N TYR A 65 -1.20 -11.08 6.31
CA TYR A 65 -0.25 -11.16 5.21
C TYR A 65 0.88 -12.16 5.48
N LEU A 66 1.42 -12.14 6.70
CA LEU A 66 2.49 -13.05 7.12
C LEU A 66 2.01 -14.51 7.28
N GLY A 67 0.70 -14.73 7.44
CA GLY A 67 0.09 -16.07 7.48
C GLY A 67 0.46 -16.92 8.71
N ASN A 68 1.18 -16.37 9.70
CA ASN A 68 1.58 -17.13 10.89
C ASN A 68 0.40 -17.25 11.88
N LYS A 69 -0.23 -18.43 11.91
CA LYS A 69 -1.43 -18.70 12.73
C LYS A 69 -1.21 -18.48 14.23
N GLU A 70 -0.03 -18.83 14.75
CA GLU A 70 0.29 -18.65 16.18
C GLU A 70 0.36 -17.17 16.55
N LEU A 71 1.04 -16.37 15.72
CA LEU A 71 1.18 -14.93 15.93
C LEU A 71 -0.18 -14.21 15.80
N ILE A 72 -1.03 -14.62 14.86
CA ILE A 72 -2.41 -14.12 14.72
C ILE A 72 -3.24 -14.45 15.95
N ALA A 73 -3.21 -15.71 16.42
CA ALA A 73 -3.93 -16.12 17.62
C ALA A 73 -3.48 -15.34 18.85
N TYR A 74 -2.17 -15.13 18.99
CA TYR A 74 -1.59 -14.30 20.06
C TYR A 74 -2.12 -12.86 20.00
N TYR A 75 -2.10 -12.23 18.84
CA TYR A 75 -2.65 -10.89 18.64
C TYR A 75 -4.14 -10.80 19.04
N ILE A 76 -4.96 -11.77 18.63
CA ILE A 76 -6.39 -11.81 18.99
C ILE A 76 -6.57 -11.87 20.52
N ILE A 77 -5.77 -12.66 21.23
CA ILE A 77 -5.81 -12.73 22.70
C ILE A 77 -5.47 -11.37 23.32
N LEU A 78 -4.44 -10.69 22.82
CA LEU A 78 -4.05 -9.38 23.34
C LEU A 78 -5.13 -8.31 23.12
N VAL A 79 -5.79 -8.32 21.95
CA VAL A 79 -6.91 -7.43 21.64
C VAL A 79 -8.10 -7.72 22.57
N ARG A 80 -8.44 -9.00 22.79
CA ARG A 80 -9.52 -9.40 23.71
C ARG A 80 -9.27 -8.97 25.16
N LYS A 81 -8.00 -8.97 25.58
CA LYS A 81 -7.55 -8.44 26.88
C LYS A 81 -7.61 -6.91 26.98
N ARG A 82 -8.04 -6.22 25.92
CA ARG A 82 -8.15 -4.75 25.84
C ARG A 82 -6.84 -4.03 26.22
N LEU A 83 -5.70 -4.63 25.91
CA LEU A 83 -4.41 -4.02 26.19
C LEU A 83 -4.22 -2.74 25.35
N PRO A 84 -3.45 -1.75 25.85
CA PRO A 84 -3.10 -0.58 25.07
C PRO A 84 -2.40 -0.97 23.76
N ARG A 85 -2.70 -0.25 22.66
CA ARG A 85 -2.16 -0.59 21.33
C ARG A 85 -0.64 -0.63 21.29
N THR A 86 0.01 0.33 21.94
CA THR A 86 1.47 0.39 22.05
C THR A 86 2.04 -0.87 22.72
N GLU A 87 1.33 -1.40 23.72
CA GLU A 87 1.68 -2.64 24.41
C GLU A 87 1.43 -3.86 23.53
N ILE A 88 0.30 -3.90 22.81
CA ILE A 88 0.02 -4.97 21.83
C ILE A 88 1.14 -5.04 20.80
N HIS A 89 1.56 -3.90 20.24
CA HIS A 89 2.61 -3.84 19.23
C HIS A 89 3.94 -4.40 19.76
N LYS A 90 4.38 -3.96 20.94
CA LYS A 90 5.61 -4.44 21.58
C LYS A 90 5.59 -5.96 21.81
N ARG A 91 4.46 -6.49 22.29
CA ARG A 91 4.30 -7.92 22.56
C ARG A 91 4.27 -8.75 21.29
N VAL A 92 3.55 -8.30 20.25
CA VAL A 92 3.54 -8.97 18.94
C VAL A 92 4.92 -8.97 18.32
N GLU A 93 5.66 -7.87 18.39
CA GLU A 93 7.02 -7.79 17.85
C GLU A 93 7.98 -8.74 18.59
N LYS A 94 7.89 -8.81 19.92
CA LYS A 94 8.64 -9.79 20.72
C LYS A 94 8.31 -11.23 20.32
N LYS A 95 7.02 -11.57 20.25
CA LYS A 95 6.57 -12.93 19.88
C LYS A 95 6.95 -13.28 18.43
N ALA A 96 6.89 -12.33 17.51
CA ALA A 96 7.34 -12.54 16.14
C ALA A 96 8.83 -12.89 16.07
N LYS A 97 9.66 -12.22 16.88
CA LYS A 97 11.10 -12.52 16.99
C LYS A 97 11.33 -13.93 17.55
N GLU A 98 10.59 -14.32 18.58
CA GLU A 98 10.65 -15.67 19.16
C GLU A 98 10.28 -16.76 18.13
N LEU A 99 9.33 -16.47 17.25
CA LEU A 99 8.87 -17.39 16.20
C LEU A 99 9.69 -17.33 14.90
N GLY A 100 10.75 -16.52 14.83
CA GLY A 100 11.54 -16.32 13.60
C GLY A 100 10.77 -15.66 12.45
N VAL A 101 9.66 -14.96 12.75
CA VAL A 101 8.82 -14.30 11.74
C VAL A 101 9.38 -12.91 11.44
N HIS A 102 9.56 -12.60 10.15
CA HIS A 102 10.09 -11.31 9.68
C HIS A 102 9.09 -10.14 9.74
N PHE A 103 8.47 -9.94 10.92
CA PHE A 103 7.46 -8.90 11.14
C PHE A 103 7.96 -7.48 10.87
N GLY A 104 9.19 -7.16 11.29
CA GLY A 104 9.80 -5.84 11.07
C GLY A 104 9.92 -5.46 9.59
N THR A 105 10.28 -6.43 8.75
CA THR A 105 10.37 -6.27 7.29
C THR A 105 8.99 -6.06 6.68
N ALA A 106 7.99 -6.86 7.07
CA ALA A 106 6.62 -6.72 6.57
C ALA A 106 5.98 -5.38 6.97
N LYS A 107 6.17 -4.94 8.22
CA LYS A 107 5.74 -3.61 8.69
C LYS A 107 6.38 -2.49 7.89
N THR A 108 7.69 -2.57 7.62
CA THR A 108 8.39 -1.59 6.79
C THR A 108 7.82 -1.54 5.38
N ASN A 109 7.63 -2.71 4.75
CA ASN A 109 7.02 -2.79 3.43
C ASN A 109 5.59 -2.23 3.40
N TYR A 110 4.78 -2.50 4.42
CA TYR A 110 3.44 -1.93 4.56
C TYR A 110 3.47 -0.40 4.57
N ASN A 111 4.33 0.19 5.39
CA ASN A 111 4.46 1.64 5.47
C ASN A 111 4.90 2.27 4.14
N ILE A 112 5.85 1.63 3.44
CA ILE A 112 6.30 2.06 2.11
C ILE A 112 5.12 1.99 1.13
N VAL A 113 4.39 0.87 1.11
CA VAL A 113 3.25 0.66 0.22
C VAL A 113 2.18 1.73 0.44
N ILE A 114 1.76 1.97 1.68
CA ILE A 114 0.78 3.02 2.01
C ILE A 114 1.25 4.38 1.50
N LYS A 115 2.49 4.77 1.82
CA LYS A 115 3.03 6.08 1.44
C LYS A 115 3.10 6.23 -0.08
N THR A 116 3.57 5.20 -0.80
CA THR A 116 3.63 5.21 -2.27
C THR A 116 2.24 5.32 -2.88
N LEU A 117 1.26 4.55 -2.42
CA LEU A 117 -0.12 4.60 -2.95
C LEU A 117 -0.81 5.95 -2.66
N GLN A 118 -0.54 6.57 -1.50
CA GLN A 118 -1.03 7.91 -1.17
C GLN A 118 -0.37 8.99 -2.03
N ASN A 119 0.94 8.92 -2.24
CA ASN A 119 1.67 9.85 -3.10
C ASN A 119 1.21 9.74 -4.56
N ALA A 120 0.96 8.53 -5.04
CA ALA A 120 0.37 8.26 -6.34
C ALA A 120 -1.11 8.67 -6.43
N ARG A 121 -1.72 9.19 -5.35
CA ARG A 121 -3.14 9.56 -5.30
C ARG A 121 -4.08 8.41 -5.65
N MET A 122 -3.67 7.16 -5.41
CA MET A 122 -4.53 5.98 -5.60
C MET A 122 -5.43 5.74 -4.38
N ILE A 123 -4.94 6.10 -3.19
CA ILE A 123 -5.68 6.01 -1.94
C ILE A 123 -5.56 7.30 -1.14
N TYR A 124 -6.51 7.55 -0.24
CA TYR A 124 -6.46 8.63 0.73
C TYR A 124 -6.94 8.16 2.10
N LYS A 125 -6.57 8.90 3.15
CA LYS A 125 -7.01 8.62 4.53
C LYS A 125 -8.00 9.71 4.96
N SER A 126 -9.20 9.30 5.39
CA SER A 126 -10.21 10.21 5.94
C SER A 126 -10.88 9.58 7.17
N ARG A 127 -11.01 10.36 8.25
CA ARG A 127 -11.62 9.93 9.52
C ARG A 127 -11.08 8.59 10.07
N GLY A 128 -9.80 8.29 9.84
CA GLY A 128 -9.18 7.05 10.28
C GLY A 128 -9.34 5.85 9.34
N TYR A 129 -9.92 6.03 8.15
CA TYR A 129 -10.10 4.97 7.14
C TYR A 129 -9.33 5.29 5.85
N TYR A 130 -8.76 4.27 5.23
CA TYR A 130 -8.19 4.30 3.89
C TYR A 130 -9.27 3.94 2.86
N ARG A 131 -9.31 4.70 1.75
CA ARG A 131 -10.27 4.54 0.65
C ARG A 131 -9.56 4.68 -0.69
N THR A 132 -10.08 4.07 -1.76
CA THR A 132 -9.57 4.36 -3.11
C THR A 132 -10.12 5.69 -3.60
N THR A 133 -9.49 6.27 -4.61
CA THR A 133 -9.93 7.52 -5.22
C THR A 133 -9.75 7.50 -6.73
N ARG A 134 -10.61 8.23 -7.43
CA ARG A 134 -10.52 8.42 -8.89
C ARG A 134 -9.43 9.43 -9.29
N ARG A 135 -8.88 10.18 -8.32
CA ARG A 135 -7.93 11.26 -8.58
C ARG A 135 -6.68 10.79 -9.31
N PHE A 136 -6.23 9.56 -9.07
CA PHE A 136 -5.13 8.95 -9.83
C PHE A 136 -5.43 8.91 -11.34
N SER A 137 -6.57 8.34 -11.73
CA SER A 137 -6.94 8.24 -13.15
C SER A 137 -7.28 9.58 -13.77
N GLU A 138 -7.88 10.51 -13.01
CA GLU A 138 -8.20 11.85 -13.48
C GLU A 138 -6.94 12.63 -13.82
N LEU A 139 -5.95 12.66 -12.90
CA LEU A 139 -4.69 13.36 -13.13
C LEU A 139 -3.92 12.81 -14.32
N LEU A 140 -3.92 11.49 -14.54
CA LEU A 140 -3.26 10.91 -15.71
C LEU A 140 -3.91 11.34 -17.02
N ARG A 141 -5.24 11.52 -17.04
CA ARG A 141 -5.95 12.05 -18.22
C ARG A 141 -5.67 13.52 -18.42
N GLU A 142 -5.78 14.34 -17.35
CA GLU A 142 -5.45 15.78 -17.39
C GLU A 142 -4.02 16.01 -17.93
N ILE A 143 -3.03 15.19 -17.53
CA ILE A 143 -1.66 15.28 -18.05
C ILE A 143 -1.59 14.91 -19.54
N ALA A 144 -2.32 13.89 -19.98
CA ALA A 144 -2.37 13.49 -21.38
C ALA A 144 -3.03 14.57 -22.25
N ASP A 145 -4.14 15.15 -21.77
CA ASP A 145 -4.88 16.20 -22.44
C ASP A 145 -3.99 17.42 -22.71
N VAL A 146 -3.19 17.85 -21.72
CA VAL A 146 -2.23 18.96 -21.89
C VAL A 146 -1.21 18.69 -23.01
N TRP A 147 -0.74 17.45 -23.13
CA TRP A 147 0.21 17.09 -24.18
C TRP A 147 -0.45 17.08 -25.57
N ASP A 148 -1.66 16.53 -25.65
CA ASP A 148 -2.39 16.42 -26.92
C ASP A 148 -2.89 17.78 -27.41
N GLU A 149 -3.32 18.66 -26.52
CA GLU A 149 -3.63 20.06 -26.84
C GLU A 149 -2.41 20.80 -27.39
N TRP A 150 -1.25 20.64 -26.78
CA TRP A 150 -0.02 21.24 -27.28
C TRP A 150 0.35 20.71 -28.67
N ARG A 151 0.28 19.40 -28.90
CA ARG A 151 0.58 18.79 -30.22
C ARG A 151 -0.41 19.15 -31.33
N SER A 152 -1.63 19.55 -31.00
CA SER A 152 -2.67 19.87 -31.99
C SER A 152 -2.65 21.33 -32.41
N ASN A 153 -2.05 22.20 -31.59
CA ASN A 153 -1.97 23.65 -31.81
C ASN A 153 -0.62 24.12 -32.39
N PHE A 154 0.29 23.18 -32.66
CA PHE A 154 1.62 23.38 -33.27
C PHE A 154 1.91 22.25 -34.26
#